data_AF-C4Y4L3-F1
#
_entry.id   AF-C4Y4L3-F1
#
_cell.length_a   1.000
_cell.length_b   1.000
_cell.length_c   1.000
_cell.angle_alpha   90.00
_cell.angle_beta   90.00
_cell.angle_gamma   90.00
#
_symmetry.space_group_name_H-M   'P 1'
#
loop_
_entity.id
_entity.type
_entity.pdbx_description
1 polymer ?
#
loop_
_entity_poly.entity_id
_entity_poly.type
_entity_poly.pdbx_seq_one_letter_code
_entity_poly.pdbx_strand_id
1 'polypeptide(L)'
;MNQERLNSQYFYFIVTNQVIQFAMKYGLPLVMAPAIKFVTEKIKGDKPVVTKDSPEEKEWLETVRTTVQLPQHDVGNDFRGLALQYGYLMLFGPVWTLGPLVSLFFNVITFKLDELKLANGKYFRPPVPKRVDSIHPWDLALLLLTWIGSIISPIVTAFYRHGTKPPKPLGQFALDKASVNISSTLVLVAIFFFVRAFIFHHLCVWNQNLKHVGFR
;
A
#
# COMPACT_ATOMS: atom_id res chain seq x y z
N MET A 1 -7.96 -3.14 26.33
CA MET A 1 -7.84 -3.25 24.86
C MET A 1 -7.82 -4.73 24.51
N ASN A 2 -8.67 -5.20 23.59
CA ASN A 2 -8.62 -6.60 23.15
C ASN A 2 -7.45 -6.75 22.16
N GLN A 3 -6.30 -7.21 22.67
CA GLN A 3 -5.06 -7.39 21.90
C GLN A 3 -5.23 -8.46 20.80
N GLU A 4 -6.01 -9.52 21.05
CA GLU A 4 -6.28 -10.54 20.04
C GLU A 4 -7.02 -9.96 18.84
N ARG A 5 -8.03 -9.09 19.09
CA ARG A 5 -8.76 -8.43 18.01
C ARG A 5 -7.84 -7.56 17.14
N LEU A 6 -6.91 -6.81 17.73
CA LEU A 6 -5.98 -5.98 16.97
C LEU A 6 -5.00 -6.83 16.16
N ASN A 7 -4.48 -7.91 16.74
CA ASN A 7 -3.59 -8.83 16.04
C ASN A 7 -4.30 -9.48 14.83
N SER A 8 -5.52 -9.98 15.02
CA SER A 8 -6.32 -10.55 13.93
C SER A 8 -6.61 -9.52 12.83
N GLN A 9 -6.92 -8.28 13.19
CA GLN A 9 -7.14 -7.19 12.23
C GLN A 9 -5.87 -6.85 11.45
N TYR A 10 -4.73 -6.73 12.13
CA TYR A 10 -3.45 -6.44 11.49
C TYR A 10 -3.03 -7.56 10.55
N PHE A 11 -3.13 -8.82 10.99
CA PHE A 11 -2.86 -9.99 10.16
C PHE A 11 -3.74 -10.02 8.92
N TYR A 12 -5.04 -9.73 9.08
CA TYR A 12 -5.97 -9.61 7.95
C TYR A 12 -5.49 -8.58 6.93
N PHE A 13 -5.08 -7.39 7.34
CA PHE A 13 -4.65 -6.35 6.40
C PHE A 13 -3.29 -6.65 5.73
N ILE A 14 -2.34 -7.23 6.45
CA ILE A 14 -1.00 -7.53 5.91
C ILE A 14 -0.98 -8.78 5.03
N VAL A 15 -1.82 -9.78 5.31
CA VAL A 15 -1.79 -11.07 4.63
C VAL A 15 -3.05 -11.27 3.80
N THR A 16 -4.21 -11.35 4.44
CA THR A 16 -5.47 -11.71 3.77
C THR A 16 -5.87 -10.70 2.72
N ASN A 17 -5.81 -9.41 3.05
CA ASN A 17 -6.14 -8.34 2.12
C ASN A 17 -5.15 -8.32 0.94
N GLN A 18 -3.86 -8.59 1.16
CA GLN A 18 -2.90 -8.72 0.06
C GLN A 18 -3.33 -9.83 -0.89
N VAL A 19 -3.61 -11.03 -0.37
CA VAL A 19 -4.08 -12.17 -1.19
C VAL A 19 -5.36 -11.85 -1.96
N ILE A 20 -6.33 -11.18 -1.33
CA ILE A 20 -7.56 -10.74 -2.00
C ILE A 20 -7.23 -9.75 -3.11
N GLN A 21 -6.36 -8.78 -2.86
CA GLN A 21 -5.95 -7.79 -3.87
C GLN A 21 -5.20 -8.46 -5.04
N PHE A 22 -4.36 -9.46 -4.78
CA PHE A 22 -3.76 -10.29 -5.84
C PHE A 22 -4.84 -11.01 -6.66
N ALA A 23 -5.79 -11.67 -6.01
CA ALA A 23 -6.87 -12.38 -6.69
C ALA A 23 -7.73 -11.42 -7.54
N MET A 24 -8.05 -10.24 -7.02
CA MET A 24 -8.82 -9.22 -7.73
C MET A 24 -8.03 -8.59 -8.89
N LYS A 25 -6.72 -8.34 -8.71
CA LYS A 25 -5.90 -7.67 -9.73
C LYS A 25 -5.49 -8.60 -10.87
N TYR A 26 -5.24 -9.88 -10.58
CA TYR A 26 -4.71 -10.84 -11.54
C TYR A 26 -5.68 -11.98 -11.86
N GLY A 27 -6.42 -12.48 -10.86
CA GLY A 27 -7.40 -13.54 -11.05
C GLY A 27 -8.67 -13.07 -11.77
N LEU A 28 -9.22 -11.91 -11.40
CA LEU A 28 -10.47 -11.41 -11.98
C LEU A 28 -10.38 -11.22 -13.51
N PRO A 29 -9.32 -10.58 -14.08
CA PRO A 29 -9.21 -10.44 -15.52
C PRO A 29 -9.09 -11.78 -16.26
N LEU A 30 -8.48 -12.80 -15.64
CA LEU A 30 -8.34 -14.14 -16.23
C LEU A 30 -9.69 -14.87 -16.35
N VAL A 31 -10.63 -14.61 -15.43
CA VAL A 31 -11.95 -15.26 -15.42
C VAL A 31 -12.99 -14.46 -16.19
N MET A 32 -13.01 -13.13 -16.03
CA MET A 32 -14.02 -12.26 -16.66
C MET A 32 -13.86 -12.21 -18.18
N ALA A 33 -12.64 -12.14 -18.71
CA ALA A 33 -12.41 -12.06 -20.15
C ALA A 33 -13.00 -13.25 -20.95
N PRO A 34 -12.74 -14.53 -20.58
CA PRO A 34 -13.37 -15.67 -21.25
C PRO A 34 -14.87 -15.79 -20.95
N ALA A 35 -15.32 -15.43 -19.73
CA ALA A 35 -16.74 -15.48 -19.39
C ALA A 35 -17.57 -14.50 -20.22
N ILE A 36 -17.11 -13.27 -20.42
CA ILE A 36 -17.78 -12.26 -21.25
C ILE A 36 -17.82 -12.71 -22.71
N LYS A 37 -16.72 -13.28 -23.24
CA LYS A 37 -16.70 -13.85 -24.59
C LYS A 37 -17.73 -14.97 -24.76
N PHE A 38 -17.75 -15.91 -23.83
CA PHE A 38 -18.71 -17.04 -23.87
C PHE A 38 -20.16 -16.58 -23.78
N VAL A 39 -20.46 -15.61 -22.91
CA VAL A 39 -21.81 -15.02 -22.79
C VAL A 39 -22.20 -14.27 -24.07
N THR A 40 -21.28 -13.50 -24.64
CA THR A 40 -21.57 -12.70 -25.85
C THR A 40 -21.79 -13.61 -27.06
N GLU A 41 -20.98 -14.65 -27.23
CA GLU A 41 -21.10 -15.62 -28.32
C GLU A 41 -22.33 -16.53 -28.18
N LYS A 42 -22.60 -17.08 -26.99
CA LYS A 42 -23.71 -18.04 -26.80
C LYS A 42 -25.06 -17.41 -26.50
N ILE A 43 -25.11 -16.26 -25.84
CA ILE A 43 -26.37 -15.67 -25.34
C ILE A 43 -26.82 -14.49 -26.20
N LYS A 44 -25.90 -13.62 -26.62
CA LYS A 44 -26.25 -12.45 -27.43
C LYS A 44 -26.24 -12.69 -28.94
N GLY A 45 -25.55 -13.74 -29.42
CA GLY A 45 -25.52 -14.08 -30.85
C GLY A 45 -24.93 -12.98 -31.73
N ASP A 46 -24.13 -12.08 -31.14
CA ASP A 46 -23.58 -10.92 -31.83
C ASP A 46 -22.41 -11.40 -32.70
N LYS A 47 -22.62 -11.43 -34.02
CA LYS A 47 -21.58 -11.80 -34.96
C LYS A 47 -20.57 -10.64 -35.02
N PRO A 48 -19.25 -10.89 -34.95
CA PRO A 48 -18.27 -9.83 -35.06
C PRO A 48 -18.48 -9.07 -36.37
N VAL A 49 -18.50 -7.74 -36.29
CA VAL A 49 -18.66 -6.84 -37.44
C VAL A 49 -17.59 -7.20 -38.48
N VAL A 50 -18.01 -7.78 -39.60
CA VAL A 50 -17.10 -8.15 -40.69
C VAL A 50 -16.72 -6.89 -41.44
N THR A 51 -15.59 -6.30 -41.09
CA THR A 51 -14.98 -5.20 -41.84
C THR A 51 -14.27 -5.76 -43.08
N LYS A 52 -14.48 -5.14 -44.24
CA LYS A 52 -13.73 -5.44 -45.48
C LYS A 52 -12.35 -4.79 -45.39
N ASP A 53 -11.43 -5.45 -44.71
CA ASP A 53 -10.04 -5.01 -44.61
C ASP A 53 -9.17 -5.69 -45.68
N SER A 54 -8.13 -5.00 -46.14
CA SER A 54 -7.09 -5.60 -47.00
C SER A 54 -6.41 -6.76 -46.26
N PRO A 55 -6.09 -7.89 -46.92
CA PRO A 55 -5.45 -9.04 -46.27
C PRO A 55 -4.09 -8.70 -45.64
N GLU A 56 -3.38 -7.69 -46.16
CA GLU A 56 -2.09 -7.23 -45.61
C GLU A 56 -2.26 -6.42 -44.31
N GLU A 57 -3.33 -5.63 -44.19
CA GLU A 57 -3.54 -4.72 -43.04
C GLU A 57 -4.45 -5.34 -41.96
N LYS A 58 -5.14 -6.43 -42.27
CA LYS A 58 -6.16 -7.02 -41.40
C LYS A 58 -5.63 -7.38 -40.01
N GLU A 59 -4.47 -8.04 -39.93
CA GLU A 59 -3.87 -8.46 -38.65
C GLU A 59 -3.52 -7.25 -37.76
N TRP A 60 -2.96 -6.20 -38.37
CA TRP A 60 -2.64 -4.96 -37.68
C TRP A 60 -3.90 -4.24 -37.20
N LEU A 61 -4.91 -4.11 -38.06
CA LEU A 61 -6.19 -3.47 -37.73
C LEU A 61 -6.95 -4.22 -36.62
N GLU A 62 -6.93 -5.55 -36.61
CA GLU A 62 -7.49 -6.35 -35.52
C GLU A 62 -6.76 -6.11 -34.19
N THR A 63 -5.43 -6.01 -34.23
CA THR A 63 -4.62 -5.69 -33.05
C THR A 63 -4.94 -4.28 -32.54
N VAL A 64 -5.04 -3.29 -33.42
CA VAL A 64 -5.39 -1.90 -33.06
C VAL A 64 -6.79 -1.83 -32.45
N ARG A 65 -7.80 -2.45 -33.08
CA ARG A 65 -9.18 -2.48 -32.56
C ARG A 65 -9.24 -3.10 -31.17
N THR A 66 -8.54 -4.22 -30.97
CA THR A 66 -8.45 -4.89 -29.67
C THR A 66 -7.77 -4.00 -28.63
N THR A 67 -6.67 -3.36 -29.01
CA THR A 67 -5.87 -2.51 -28.10
C THR A 67 -6.61 -1.23 -27.71
N VAL A 68 -7.42 -0.67 -28.60
CA VAL A 68 -8.25 0.52 -28.33
C VAL A 68 -9.34 0.22 -27.31
N GLN A 69 -9.86 -1.01 -27.27
CA GLN A 69 -10.87 -1.40 -26.27
C GLN A 69 -10.29 -1.62 -24.87
N LEU A 70 -8.96 -1.75 -24.73
CA LEU A 70 -8.32 -1.97 -23.43
C LEU A 70 -8.34 -0.70 -22.55
N PRO A 71 -8.49 -0.85 -21.23
CA PRO A 71 -8.44 0.26 -20.30
C PRO A 71 -7.02 0.88 -20.24
N GLN A 72 -6.96 2.14 -19.83
CA GLN A 72 -5.70 2.82 -19.56
C GLN A 72 -5.14 2.40 -18.21
N HIS A 73 -3.83 2.24 -18.13
CA HIS A 73 -3.13 1.96 -16.88
C HIS A 73 -3.07 3.20 -15.98
N ASP A 74 -3.57 3.08 -14.75
CA ASP A 74 -3.48 4.15 -13.73
C ASP A 74 -2.48 3.78 -12.65
N VAL A 75 -1.30 4.43 -12.72
CA VAL A 75 -0.19 4.27 -11.78
C VAL A 75 -0.56 4.72 -10.37
N GLY A 76 -1.54 5.63 -10.22
CA GLY A 76 -1.98 6.14 -8.93
C GLY A 76 -2.61 5.04 -8.05
N ASN A 77 -3.34 4.11 -8.64
CA ASN A 77 -3.95 3.00 -7.89
C ASN A 77 -2.90 2.04 -7.34
N ASP A 78 -1.81 1.81 -8.07
CA ASP A 78 -0.71 0.97 -7.62
C ASP A 78 0.03 1.62 -6.44
N PHE A 79 0.34 2.92 -6.54
CA PHE A 79 0.93 3.67 -5.44
C PHE A 79 0.02 3.73 -4.21
N ARG A 80 -1.30 3.83 -4.39
CA ARG A 80 -2.26 3.80 -3.28
C ARG A 80 -2.18 2.50 -2.49
N GLY A 81 -2.09 1.36 -3.18
CA GLY A 81 -1.94 0.04 -2.54
C GLY A 81 -0.66 -0.03 -1.71
N LEU A 82 0.46 0.41 -2.28
CA LEU A 82 1.76 0.43 -1.61
C LEU A 82 1.77 1.40 -0.41
N ALA A 83 1.19 2.59 -0.57
CA ALA A 83 1.12 3.59 0.51
C ALA A 83 0.29 3.09 1.70
N LEU A 84 -0.82 2.38 1.45
CA LEU A 84 -1.63 1.76 2.51
C LEU A 84 -0.84 0.69 3.26
N GLN A 85 -0.18 -0.21 2.53
CA GLN A 85 0.66 -1.26 3.12
C GLN A 85 1.79 -0.67 3.97
N TYR A 86 2.47 0.35 3.44
CA TYR A 86 3.48 1.12 4.17
C TYR A 86 2.92 1.73 5.45
N GLY A 87 1.76 2.38 5.38
CA GLY A 87 1.09 2.97 6.54
C GLY A 87 0.79 1.95 7.64
N TYR A 88 0.26 0.77 7.27
CA TYR A 88 0.01 -0.30 8.24
C TYR A 88 1.30 -0.75 8.95
N LEU A 89 2.40 -0.92 8.20
CA LEU A 89 3.70 -1.30 8.78
C LEU A 89 4.25 -0.22 9.71
N MET A 90 4.17 1.06 9.33
CA MET A 90 4.70 2.15 10.13
C MET A 90 3.90 2.42 11.41
N LEU A 91 2.58 2.24 11.37
CA LEU A 91 1.69 2.50 12.50
C LEU A 91 1.60 1.32 13.46
N PHE A 92 1.50 0.10 12.92
CA PHE A 92 1.16 -1.10 13.68
C PHE A 92 2.22 -2.20 13.59
N GLY A 93 3.38 -1.93 12.99
CA GLY A 93 4.52 -2.86 12.92
C GLY A 93 4.89 -3.56 14.24
N PRO A 94 4.87 -2.87 15.41
CA PRO A 94 5.18 -3.51 16.69
C PRO A 94 4.19 -4.60 17.13
N VAL A 95 2.98 -4.64 16.56
CA VAL A 95 1.96 -5.66 16.90
C VAL A 95 2.40 -7.05 16.42
N TRP A 96 3.04 -7.11 15.25
CA TRP A 96 3.53 -8.36 14.67
C TRP A 96 4.82 -8.12 13.88
N THR A 97 5.93 -8.53 14.49
CA THR A 97 7.30 -8.31 14.03
C THR A 97 7.64 -8.99 12.71
N LEU A 98 6.90 -10.03 12.30
CA LEU A 98 7.07 -10.70 11.01
C LEU A 98 6.36 -9.98 9.84
N GLY A 99 5.51 -8.99 10.14
CA GLY A 99 4.75 -8.25 9.13
C GLY A 99 5.61 -7.65 7.99
N PRO A 100 6.75 -6.99 8.28
CA PRO A 100 7.64 -6.46 7.25
C PRO A 100 8.20 -7.53 6.30
N LEU A 101 8.55 -8.72 6.81
CA LEU A 101 9.10 -9.81 5.99
C LEU A 101 8.06 -10.38 5.02
N VAL A 102 6.84 -10.58 5.52
CA VAL A 102 5.72 -11.06 4.70
C VAL A 102 5.32 -10.01 3.66
N SER A 103 5.29 -8.74 4.06
CA SER A 103 5.07 -7.61 3.14
C SER A 103 6.13 -7.56 2.04
N LEU A 104 7.41 -7.79 2.37
CA LEU A 104 8.48 -7.81 1.38
C LEU A 104 8.28 -8.92 0.34
N PHE A 105 7.96 -10.13 0.80
CA PHE A 105 7.65 -11.26 -0.07
C PHE A 105 6.52 -10.94 -1.05
N PHE A 106 5.41 -10.40 -0.54
CA PHE A 106 4.29 -9.98 -1.40
C PHE A 106 4.71 -8.88 -2.39
N ASN A 107 5.48 -7.89 -1.96
CA ASN A 107 5.92 -6.81 -2.85
C ASN A 107 6.80 -7.31 -4.01
N VAL A 108 7.68 -8.27 -3.77
CA VAL A 108 8.50 -8.88 -4.83
C VAL A 108 7.62 -9.58 -5.87
N ILE A 109 6.62 -10.34 -5.41
CA ILE A 109 5.67 -11.02 -6.30
C ILE A 109 4.82 -10.00 -7.06
N THR A 110 4.25 -9.00 -6.37
CA THR A 110 3.45 -7.93 -7.01
C THR A 110 4.26 -7.23 -8.08
N PHE A 111 5.50 -6.84 -7.80
CA PHE A 111 6.34 -6.12 -8.74
C PHE A 111 6.56 -6.93 -10.03
N LYS A 112 6.86 -8.23 -9.90
CA LYS A 112 7.04 -9.11 -11.07
C LYS A 112 5.75 -9.34 -11.84
N LEU A 113 4.63 -9.50 -11.15
CA LEU A 113 3.34 -9.67 -11.81
C LEU A 113 2.87 -8.39 -12.51
N ASP A 114 3.13 -7.22 -11.94
CA ASP A 114 2.82 -5.92 -12.55
C ASP A 114 3.69 -5.66 -13.79
N GLU A 115 4.98 -5.99 -13.73
CA GLU A 115 5.89 -5.97 -14.88
C GLU A 115 5.36 -6.85 -16.02
N LEU A 116 4.97 -8.10 -15.72
CA LEU A 116 4.40 -9.01 -16.71
C LEU A 116 3.05 -8.52 -17.24
N LYS A 117 2.19 -7.96 -16.38
CA LYS A 117 0.86 -7.46 -16.77
C LYS A 117 0.99 -6.28 -17.72
N LEU A 118 1.97 -5.40 -17.51
CA LEU A 118 2.26 -4.27 -18.39
C LEU A 118 2.95 -4.73 -19.69
N ALA A 119 3.91 -5.64 -19.61
CA ALA A 119 4.67 -6.14 -20.76
C ALA A 119 3.82 -6.97 -21.73
N ASN A 120 2.84 -7.72 -21.21
CA ASN A 120 2.02 -8.61 -22.04
C ASN A 120 1.11 -7.85 -23.04
N GLY A 121 0.85 -6.55 -22.86
CA GLY A 121 0.03 -5.75 -23.78
C GLY A 121 -1.44 -6.17 -23.94
N LYS A 122 -1.87 -7.24 -23.25
CA LYS A 122 -3.23 -7.81 -23.33
C LYS A 122 -4.21 -7.20 -22.32
N TYR A 123 -3.71 -6.53 -21.29
CA TYR A 123 -4.53 -6.03 -20.17
C TYR A 123 -4.73 -4.53 -20.19
N PHE A 124 -3.75 -3.79 -20.69
CA PHE A 124 -3.76 -2.34 -20.75
C PHE A 124 -3.33 -1.89 -22.13
N ARG A 125 -3.86 -0.74 -22.55
CA ARG A 125 -3.31 -0.03 -23.70
C ARG A 125 -1.85 0.33 -23.42
N PRO A 126 -0.94 0.26 -24.42
CA PRO A 126 0.44 0.74 -24.27
C PRO A 126 0.46 2.15 -23.65
N PRO A 127 1.10 2.32 -22.49
CA PRO A 127 1.14 3.62 -21.83
C PRO A 127 2.02 4.59 -22.62
N VAL A 128 1.60 5.85 -22.69
CA VAL A 128 2.43 6.91 -23.27
C VAL A 128 3.57 7.22 -22.29
N PRO A 129 4.83 7.20 -22.72
CA PRO A 129 5.95 7.50 -21.83
C PRO A 129 5.84 8.94 -21.36
N LYS A 130 5.66 9.12 -20.04
CA LYS A 130 5.62 10.42 -19.40
C LYS A 130 6.84 10.58 -18.51
N ARG A 131 7.63 11.63 -18.74
CA ARG A 131 8.68 12.02 -17.81
C ARG A 131 8.05 12.73 -16.62
N VAL A 132 8.41 12.30 -15.44
CA VAL A 132 8.01 12.91 -14.17
C VAL A 132 9.25 13.03 -13.30
N ASP A 133 9.45 14.19 -12.69
CA ASP A 133 10.66 14.47 -11.89
C ASP A 133 10.57 13.89 -10.47
N SER A 134 9.34 13.54 -10.02
CA SER A 134 9.09 12.98 -8.70
C SER A 134 7.81 12.13 -8.70
N ILE A 135 7.66 11.31 -7.65
CA ILE A 135 6.46 10.50 -7.35
C ILE A 135 5.31 11.34 -6.75
N HIS A 136 5.37 12.66 -6.82
CA HIS A 136 4.35 13.55 -6.27
C HIS A 136 2.94 13.15 -6.76
N PRO A 137 1.92 13.04 -5.88
CA PRO A 137 1.81 13.53 -4.50
C PRO A 137 2.22 12.54 -3.39
N TRP A 138 2.66 11.33 -3.76
CA TRP A 138 2.85 10.23 -2.80
C TRP A 138 4.00 10.46 -1.82
N ASP A 139 5.01 11.25 -2.21
CA ASP A 139 6.11 11.64 -1.33
C ASP A 139 5.61 12.33 -0.05
N LEU A 140 4.71 13.31 -0.18
CA LEU A 140 4.10 13.98 0.96
C LEU A 140 3.25 13.00 1.80
N ALA A 141 2.51 12.11 1.15
CA ALA A 141 1.69 11.11 1.84
C ALA A 141 2.54 10.14 2.67
N LEU A 142 3.64 9.64 2.11
CA LEU A 142 4.58 8.75 2.80
C LEU A 142 5.30 9.47 3.94
N LEU A 143 5.70 10.73 3.73
CA LEU A 143 6.29 11.57 4.78
C LEU A 143 5.30 11.77 5.94
N LEU A 144 4.04 12.10 5.64
CA LEU A 144 2.99 12.26 6.64
C LEU A 144 2.72 10.94 7.39
N LEU A 145 2.65 9.81 6.68
CA LEU A 145 2.49 8.50 7.29
C LEU A 145 3.66 8.15 8.22
N THR A 146 4.89 8.49 7.82
CA THR A 146 6.09 8.31 8.67
C THR A 146 6.01 9.20 9.91
N TRP A 147 5.60 10.45 9.72
CA TRP A 147 5.45 11.42 10.79
C TRP A 147 4.44 10.94 11.83
N ILE A 148 3.26 10.48 11.40
CA ILE A 148 2.25 9.90 12.28
C ILE A 148 2.74 8.58 12.89
N GLY A 149 3.38 7.72 12.10
CA GLY A 149 3.97 6.43 12.51
C GLY A 149 4.92 6.55 13.67
N SER A 150 5.78 7.56 13.66
CA SER A 150 6.72 7.83 14.75
C SER A 150 6.07 8.13 16.11
N ILE A 151 4.81 8.59 16.11
CA ILE A 151 4.05 8.88 17.33
C ILE A 151 3.23 7.65 17.73
N ILE A 152 2.54 7.02 16.77
CA ILE A 152 1.61 5.93 17.03
C ILE A 152 2.33 4.62 17.38
N SER A 153 3.43 4.28 16.70
CA SER A 153 4.15 3.02 16.91
C SER A 153 4.66 2.85 18.37
N PRO A 154 5.28 3.86 19.01
CA PRO A 154 5.64 3.80 20.43
C PRO A 154 4.44 3.69 21.36
N ILE A 155 3.34 4.38 21.06
CA ILE A 155 2.09 4.32 21.83
C ILE A 155 1.51 2.90 21.78
N VAL A 156 1.41 2.32 20.59
CA VAL A 156 0.96 0.93 20.38
C VAL A 156 1.84 -0.03 21.16
N THR A 157 3.17 0.14 21.08
CA THR A 157 4.15 -0.68 21.81
C THR A 157 3.96 -0.58 23.33
N ALA A 158 3.75 0.63 23.86
CA ALA A 158 3.52 0.85 25.28
C ALA A 158 2.23 0.16 25.77
N PHE A 159 1.15 0.22 24.98
CA PHE A 159 -0.10 -0.46 25.30
C PHE A 159 -0.05 -1.98 25.11
N TYR A 160 0.81 -2.50 24.23
CA TYR A 160 0.99 -3.94 24.01
C TYR A 160 1.83 -4.62 25.09
N ARG A 161 2.74 -3.88 25.76
CA ARG A 161 3.64 -4.43 26.79
C ARG A 161 2.92 -4.94 28.05
N HIS A 162 1.66 -4.57 28.27
CA HIS A 162 0.88 -5.04 29.42
C HIS A 162 -0.02 -6.21 29.02
N GLY A 163 0.46 -7.43 29.29
CA GLY A 163 -0.35 -8.64 29.26
C GLY A 163 -1.52 -8.54 30.25
N THR A 164 -2.65 -9.05 29.82
CA THR A 164 -3.92 -9.23 30.56
C THR A 164 -3.76 -9.43 32.08
N LYS A 165 -4.11 -8.39 32.88
CA LYS A 165 -4.53 -8.60 34.28
C LYS A 165 -6.07 -8.55 34.35
N PRO A 166 -6.73 -9.51 35.02
CA PRO A 166 -8.20 -9.62 35.04
C PRO A 166 -8.86 -8.39 35.68
N PRO A 167 -10.14 -8.10 35.35
CA PRO A 167 -10.81 -6.88 35.78
C PRO A 167 -11.09 -6.90 37.29
N LYS A 168 -10.53 -5.93 38.03
CA LYS A 168 -10.93 -5.62 39.41
C LYS A 168 -12.42 -5.22 39.45
N PRO A 169 -13.15 -5.57 40.53
CA PRO A 169 -14.60 -5.38 40.64
C PRO A 169 -15.02 -3.90 40.58
N LEU A 170 -16.25 -3.72 40.14
CA LEU A 170 -16.92 -2.46 39.78
C LEU A 170 -17.02 -1.53 41.01
N GLY A 171 -16.29 -0.42 41.00
CA GLY A 171 -16.31 0.56 42.11
C GLY A 171 -15.10 1.49 42.16
N GLN A 172 -14.04 1.22 41.40
CA GLN A 172 -12.88 2.10 41.30
C GLN A 172 -13.06 3.07 40.12
N PHE A 173 -13.44 4.30 40.45
CA PHE A 173 -13.63 5.41 39.51
C PHE A 173 -12.46 5.51 38.50
N ALA A 174 -12.85 5.69 37.24
CA ALA A 174 -12.10 5.34 36.04
C ALA A 174 -10.97 6.31 35.65
N LEU A 175 -10.07 6.66 36.57
CA LEU A 175 -8.83 7.41 36.26
C LEU A 175 -7.54 6.66 36.63
N ASP A 176 -7.62 5.56 37.38
CA ASP A 176 -6.47 4.72 37.72
C ASP A 176 -6.22 3.59 36.68
N LYS A 177 -7.05 3.53 35.63
CA LYS A 177 -7.10 2.47 34.59
C LYS A 177 -6.49 2.86 33.25
N ALA A 178 -5.72 3.94 33.19
CA ALA A 178 -4.63 4.05 32.22
C ALA A 178 -3.35 3.59 32.92
N SER A 179 -3.22 2.29 33.21
CA SER A 179 -2.00 1.71 33.80
C SER A 179 -0.85 1.61 32.78
N VAL A 180 -0.68 2.61 31.93
CA VAL A 180 0.63 2.93 31.41
C VAL A 180 1.42 3.40 32.61
N ASN A 181 2.61 2.84 32.84
CA ASN A 181 3.55 3.48 33.77
C ASN A 181 3.82 4.86 33.16
N ILE A 182 3.08 5.89 33.61
CA ILE A 182 3.09 7.23 33.05
C ILE A 182 4.52 7.75 33.04
N SER A 183 5.36 7.34 34.02
CA SER A 183 6.80 7.60 34.00
C SER A 183 7.50 6.95 32.80
N SER A 184 7.35 5.64 32.56
CA SER A 184 8.01 4.97 31.42
C SER A 184 7.47 5.38 30.05
N THR A 185 6.16 5.64 29.94
CA THR A 185 5.53 6.07 28.68
C THR A 185 5.82 7.54 28.40
N LEU A 186 5.83 8.43 29.40
CA LEU A 186 6.33 9.80 29.25
C LEU A 186 7.81 9.82 28.93
N VAL A 187 8.63 8.97 29.56
CA VAL A 187 10.06 8.88 29.24
C VAL A 187 10.27 8.42 27.80
N LEU A 188 9.53 7.42 27.32
CA LEU A 188 9.59 7.03 25.91
C LEU A 188 9.16 8.17 25.01
N VAL A 189 8.00 8.79 25.26
CA VAL A 189 7.49 9.90 24.46
C VAL A 189 8.46 11.09 24.49
N ALA A 190 9.04 11.43 25.63
CA ALA A 190 10.03 12.48 25.80
C ALA A 190 11.34 12.15 25.08
N ILE A 191 11.83 10.91 25.15
CA ILE A 191 12.99 10.46 24.37
C ILE A 191 12.67 10.54 22.87
N PHE A 192 11.47 10.16 22.43
CA PHE A 192 11.06 10.28 21.04
C PHE A 192 11.02 11.75 20.58
N PHE A 193 10.45 12.65 21.38
CA PHE A 193 10.47 14.10 21.07
C PHE A 193 11.89 14.67 21.10
N PHE A 194 12.74 14.23 22.02
CA PHE A 194 14.12 14.70 22.15
C PHE A 194 15.00 14.23 21.00
N VAL A 195 14.96 12.94 20.66
CA VAL A 195 15.64 12.36 19.48
C VAL A 195 15.15 13.03 18.21
N ARG A 196 13.85 13.33 18.11
CA ARG A 196 13.28 14.00 16.95
C ARG A 196 13.72 15.46 16.83
N ALA A 197 13.74 16.20 17.94
CA ALA A 197 14.26 17.58 17.97
C ALA A 197 15.75 17.60 17.64
N PHE A 198 16.50 16.63 18.13
CA PHE A 198 17.93 16.45 17.84
C PHE A 198 18.18 16.18 16.35
N ILE A 199 17.46 15.21 15.75
CA ILE A 199 17.56 14.90 14.32
C ILE A 199 17.14 16.09 13.46
N PHE A 200 16.05 16.77 13.83
CA PHE A 200 15.58 17.96 13.10
C PHE A 200 16.60 19.10 13.17
N HIS A 201 17.19 19.34 14.35
CA HIS A 201 18.26 20.32 14.50
C HIS A 201 19.48 19.95 13.66
N HIS A 202 19.90 18.68 13.67
CA HIS A 202 21.04 18.20 12.90
C HIS A 202 20.81 18.29 11.39
N LEU A 203 19.58 18.02 10.92
CA LEU A 203 19.17 18.19 9.52
C LEU A 203 19.12 19.67 9.12
N CYS A 204 18.62 20.55 9.99
CA CYS A 204 18.63 21.99 9.76
C CYS A 204 20.06 22.55 9.69
N VAL A 205 20.95 22.12 10.59
CA VAL A 205 22.38 22.49 10.59
C VAL A 205 23.09 21.94 9.36
N TRP A 206 22.81 20.71 8.97
CA TRP A 206 23.37 20.12 7.75
C TRP A 206 22.89 20.84 6.48
N ASN A 207 21.60 21.19 6.41
CA ASN A 207 21.04 21.98 5.30
C ASN A 207 21.63 23.41 5.25
N GLN A 208 21.88 24.05 6.40
CA GLN A 208 22.59 25.32 6.45
C GLN A 208 24.06 25.20 5.99
N ASN A 209 24.77 24.15 6.42
CA ASN A 209 26.14 23.89 5.98
C ASN A 209 26.24 23.59 4.48
N LEU A 210 25.26 22.88 3.89
CA LEU A 210 25.21 22.69 2.43
C LEU A 210 25.04 24.01 1.67
N LYS A 211 24.25 24.95 2.20
CA LYS A 211 24.11 26.29 1.61
C LYS A 211 25.40 27.12 1.69
N HIS A 212 26.25 26.85 2.68
CA HIS A 212 27.57 27.47 2.81
C HIS A 212 28.67 26.81 1.95
N VAL A 213 28.53 25.52 1.60
CA VAL A 213 29.54 24.76 0.84
C VAL A 213 29.35 24.85 -0.69
N GLY A 214 28.21 25.34 -1.18
CA GLY A 214 28.07 25.78 -2.56
C GLY A 214 27.90 24.65 -3.59
N PHE A 215 26.71 24.58 -4.15
CA PHE A 215 26.55 24.36 -5.58
C PHE A 215 25.59 25.45 -6.08
N ARG A 216 26.16 26.45 -6.76
CA ARG A 216 25.46 27.20 -7.81
C ARG A 216 25.28 26.29 -9.01
#